data_AF-A0A7V4AUP0-F1
#
_entry.id   AF-A0A7V4AUP0-F1
#
_cell.length_a   1.000
_cell.length_b   1.000
_cell.length_c   1.000
_cell.angle_alpha   90.00
_cell.angle_beta   90.00
_cell.angle_gamma   90.00
#
_symmetry.space_group_name_H-M   'P 1'
#
loop_
_entity.id
_entity.type
_entity.pdbx_description
1 polymer ?
#
loop_
_entity_poly.entity_id
_entity_poly.type
_entity_poly.pdbx_seq_one_letter_code
_entity_poly.pdbx_strand_id
1 'polypeptide(L)'
;MTALKAAMLIVAAAPVALACGHESGPGSENPSRSENARWPAGQVVCLEYLGPSDRPVPPVILAARPADADAFVRASQDKKDLSLARRVVVSREALDCAQGYLPGSARSGKDALLSVRIWREKSSYDVRLEGGRGLELLKALQLCLRKDSPEAASELNALITFIRMEMERQR
;
A
#
# COMPACT_ATOMS: atom_id res chain seq x y z
N MET A 1 32.34 -68.22 28.62
CA MET A 1 31.41 -67.15 28.20
C MET A 1 31.33 -67.17 26.67
N THR A 2 30.34 -67.87 26.14
CA THR A 2 29.96 -68.00 24.72
C THR A 2 29.10 -66.78 24.28
N ALA A 3 28.90 -66.40 23.03
CA ALA A 3 29.52 -66.63 21.73
C ALA A 3 28.82 -65.70 20.69
N LEU A 4 29.55 -65.33 19.62
CA LEU A 4 29.11 -64.91 18.26
C LEU A 4 28.22 -63.65 18.06
N LYS A 5 28.66 -62.64 17.30
CA LYS A 5 28.66 -62.49 15.81
C LYS A 5 27.26 -62.38 15.19
N ALA A 6 26.93 -61.18 14.69
CA ALA A 6 26.21 -61.00 13.43
C ALA A 6 26.66 -59.68 12.79
N ALA A 7 26.99 -59.78 11.51
CA ALA A 7 27.49 -58.72 10.65
C ALA A 7 26.46 -58.42 9.55
N MET A 8 26.66 -57.29 8.86
CA MET A 8 26.06 -56.85 7.59
C MET A 8 24.65 -56.24 7.71
N LEU A 9 24.30 -55.13 7.05
CA LEU A 9 24.64 -54.71 5.69
C LEU A 9 24.92 -53.20 5.57
N ILE A 10 25.86 -52.91 4.68
CA ILE A 10 26.15 -51.62 4.06
C ILE A 10 25.11 -51.40 2.95
N VAL A 11 24.48 -50.22 2.92
CA VAL A 11 24.01 -49.64 1.66
C VAL A 11 24.55 -48.22 1.56
N ALA A 12 25.47 -48.07 0.61
CA ALA A 12 25.97 -46.80 0.15
C ALA A 12 24.92 -46.13 -0.75
N ALA A 13 24.59 -44.88 -0.46
CA ALA A 13 24.08 -43.95 -1.46
C ALA A 13 25.00 -42.73 -1.42
N ALA A 14 25.97 -42.73 -2.31
CA ALA A 14 26.82 -41.60 -2.61
C ALA A 14 26.06 -40.60 -3.54
N PRO A 15 26.62 -39.42 -3.86
CA PRO A 15 25.96 -38.13 -3.74
C PRO A 15 25.36 -37.64 -5.05
N VAL A 16 24.31 -36.82 -4.98
CA VAL A 16 24.01 -35.87 -6.06
C VAL A 16 24.56 -34.51 -5.64
N ALA A 17 25.81 -34.28 -6.01
CA ALA A 17 26.31 -32.94 -6.21
C ALA A 17 25.60 -32.35 -7.43
N LEU A 18 24.83 -31.28 -7.23
CA LEU A 18 24.83 -30.17 -8.17
C LEU A 18 25.39 -28.96 -7.44
N ALA A 19 26.67 -28.72 -7.72
CA ALA A 19 27.36 -27.51 -7.37
C ALA A 19 27.06 -26.41 -8.42
N CYS A 20 27.34 -25.18 -7.97
CA CYS A 20 27.66 -23.98 -8.74
C CYS A 20 26.49 -23.10 -9.17
N GLY A 21 26.49 -21.89 -8.59
CA GLY A 21 25.71 -20.76 -9.06
C GLY A 21 25.73 -19.58 -8.08
N HIS A 22 26.91 -19.15 -7.64
CA HIS A 22 27.07 -17.82 -7.04
C HIS A 22 26.98 -16.79 -8.17
N GLU A 23 25.85 -16.08 -8.26
CA GLU A 23 25.77 -14.81 -8.97
C GLU A 23 25.18 -13.76 -8.02
N SER A 24 25.94 -12.69 -7.85
CA SER A 24 25.50 -11.46 -7.20
C SER A 24 24.41 -10.82 -8.05
N GLY A 25 23.25 -10.52 -7.47
CA GLY A 25 22.12 -9.84 -8.12
C GLY A 25 21.24 -9.13 -7.07
N PRO A 26 20.63 -7.99 -7.42
CA PRO A 26 20.58 -6.80 -6.58
C PRO A 26 19.67 -6.94 -5.37
N GLY A 27 20.03 -6.19 -4.33
CA GLY A 27 19.34 -6.02 -3.07
C GLY A 27 17.88 -6.44 -3.07
N SER A 28 17.60 -7.52 -2.36
CA SER A 28 16.36 -7.62 -1.60
C SER A 28 16.42 -6.56 -0.49
N GLU A 29 16.41 -5.29 -0.88
CA GLU A 29 15.95 -4.21 -0.02
C GLU A 29 14.48 -4.54 0.25
N ASN A 30 14.23 -5.31 1.32
CA ASN A 30 13.11 -4.93 2.17
C ASN A 30 13.25 -3.41 2.34
N PRO A 31 12.29 -2.58 1.90
CA PRO A 31 12.38 -1.16 2.19
C PRO A 31 12.45 -1.10 3.70
N SER A 32 13.61 -0.68 4.19
CA SER A 32 13.96 -0.59 5.59
C SER A 32 12.72 -0.25 6.38
N ARG A 33 12.19 -1.23 7.11
CA ARG A 33 11.03 -1.06 7.99
C ARG A 33 11.55 -0.14 9.07
N SER A 34 11.44 1.17 8.82
CA SER A 34 11.87 2.21 9.72
C SER A 34 11.15 1.94 11.03
N GLU A 35 11.88 1.51 12.05
CA GLU A 35 11.37 1.24 13.40
C GLU A 35 10.74 2.48 14.06
N ASN A 36 10.63 3.61 13.34
CA ASN A 36 10.01 4.84 13.79
C ASN A 36 9.13 5.54 12.74
N ALA A 37 8.64 4.85 11.69
CA ALA A 37 7.64 5.44 10.77
C ALA A 37 6.26 5.51 11.43
N ARG A 38 6.12 6.38 12.43
CA ARG A 38 4.87 6.64 13.14
C ARG A 38 4.06 7.69 12.40
N TRP A 39 2.78 7.41 12.21
CA TRP A 39 1.84 8.33 11.58
C TRP A 39 1.80 9.62 12.38
N PRO A 40 2.17 10.77 11.79
CA PRO A 40 2.16 12.04 12.49
C PRO A 40 0.76 12.39 12.97
N ALA A 41 0.67 13.02 14.15
CA ALA A 41 -0.61 13.53 14.64
C ALA A 41 -1.18 14.55 13.64
N GLY A 42 -2.48 14.47 13.37
CA GLY A 42 -3.15 15.36 12.41
C GLY A 42 -2.80 15.09 10.95
N GLN A 43 -2.02 14.05 10.61
CA GLN A 43 -1.81 13.68 9.20
C GLN A 43 -3.05 12.98 8.63
N VAL A 44 -3.42 13.36 7.42
CA VAL A 44 -4.54 12.80 6.65
C VAL A 44 -4.04 12.45 5.25
N VAL A 45 -4.55 11.35 4.68
CA VAL A 45 -4.30 10.97 3.29
C VAL A 45 -5.60 10.96 2.53
N CYS A 46 -5.67 11.71 1.43
CA CYS A 46 -6.80 11.71 0.51
C CYS A 46 -6.38 11.01 -0.78
N LEU A 47 -7.15 10.01 -1.18
CA LEU A 47 -6.97 9.21 -2.38
C LEU A 47 -8.08 9.58 -3.37
N GLU A 48 -7.71 10.03 -4.55
CA GLU A 48 -8.66 10.51 -5.56
C GLU A 48 -8.39 9.83 -6.89
N TYR A 49 -9.42 9.19 -7.45
CA TYR A 49 -9.35 8.63 -8.79
C TYR A 49 -9.43 9.77 -9.82
N LEU A 50 -8.45 9.83 -10.72
CA LEU A 50 -8.34 10.90 -11.72
C LEU A 50 -8.78 10.47 -13.12
N GLY A 51 -9.06 9.19 -13.32
CA GLY A 51 -9.45 8.69 -14.63
C GLY A 51 -10.86 9.13 -15.02
N PRO A 52 -11.21 9.01 -16.31
CA PRO A 52 -12.57 9.30 -16.76
C PRO A 52 -13.56 8.34 -16.10
N SER A 53 -14.74 8.86 -15.73
CA SER A 53 -15.84 8.09 -15.16
C SER A 53 -17.17 8.76 -15.47
N ASP A 54 -18.17 7.96 -15.83
CA ASP A 54 -19.54 8.42 -16.08
C ASP A 54 -20.24 8.90 -14.80
N ARG A 55 -19.74 8.47 -13.64
CA ARG A 55 -20.21 8.88 -12.32
C ARG A 55 -19.06 9.40 -11.47
N PRO A 56 -19.26 10.44 -10.65
CA PRO A 56 -18.23 10.92 -9.73
C PRO A 56 -17.77 9.78 -8.82
N VAL A 57 -16.47 9.49 -8.79
CA VAL A 57 -15.87 8.56 -7.83
C VAL A 57 -15.47 9.39 -6.60
N PRO A 58 -16.14 9.23 -5.46
CA PRO A 58 -15.84 10.05 -4.29
C PRO A 58 -14.40 9.84 -3.81
N PRO A 59 -13.67 10.90 -3.44
CA PRO A 59 -12.36 10.75 -2.82
C PRO A 59 -12.45 9.98 -1.51
N VAL A 60 -11.40 9.22 -1.18
CA VAL A 60 -11.30 8.45 0.07
C VAL A 60 -10.29 9.13 0.99
N ILE A 61 -10.74 9.56 2.17
CA ILE A 61 -9.94 10.22 3.18
C ILE A 61 -9.64 9.22 4.30
N LEU A 62 -8.37 8.88 4.48
CA LEU A 62 -7.86 8.06 5.58
C LEU A 62 -7.36 8.97 6.71
N ALA A 63 -7.88 8.77 7.92
CA ALA A 63 -7.48 9.52 9.10
C ALA A 63 -7.52 8.67 10.38
N ALA A 64 -6.74 9.06 11.38
CA ALA A 64 -6.75 8.42 12.69
C ALA A 64 -7.96 8.84 13.54
N ARG A 65 -8.53 10.02 13.26
CA ARG A 65 -9.65 10.61 14.00
C ARG A 65 -10.60 11.32 13.04
N PRO A 66 -11.92 11.32 13.30
CA PRO A 66 -12.89 12.09 12.51
C PRO A 66 -12.53 13.58 12.43
N ALA A 67 -12.09 14.16 13.55
CA ALA A 67 -11.75 15.58 13.62
C ALA A 67 -10.60 15.98 12.68
N ASP A 68 -9.64 15.09 12.45
CA ASP A 68 -8.52 15.34 11.54
C ASP A 68 -9.02 15.34 10.07
N ALA A 69 -9.89 14.39 9.71
CA ALA A 69 -10.51 14.35 8.39
C ALA A 69 -11.37 15.61 8.12
N ASP A 70 -12.17 16.05 9.10
CA ASP A 70 -12.97 17.25 8.96
C ASP A 70 -12.13 18.53 8.90
N ALA A 71 -11.04 18.59 9.67
CA ALA A 71 -10.08 19.68 9.58
C ALA A 71 -9.45 19.77 8.18
N PHE A 72 -9.06 18.63 7.60
CA PHE A 72 -8.57 18.55 6.24
C PHE A 72 -9.60 19.06 5.22
N VAL A 73 -10.87 18.61 5.30
CA VAL A 73 -11.93 19.06 4.39
C VAL A 73 -12.17 20.56 4.51
N ARG A 74 -12.16 21.12 5.72
CA ARG A 74 -12.31 22.58 5.93
C ARG A 74 -11.13 23.39 5.40
N ALA A 75 -9.91 22.87 5.55
CA ALA A 75 -8.67 23.51 5.12
C ALA A 75 -8.44 23.43 3.61
N SER A 76 -9.00 22.42 2.94
CA SER A 76 -8.95 22.32 1.49
C SER A 76 -9.68 23.50 0.84
N GLN A 77 -8.99 24.17 -0.09
CA GLN A 77 -9.59 25.24 -0.90
C GLN A 77 -10.60 24.67 -1.90
N ASP A 78 -10.49 23.37 -2.20
CA ASP A 78 -11.36 22.64 -3.09
C ASP A 78 -12.50 21.95 -2.30
N LYS A 79 -13.39 22.77 -1.76
CA LYS A 79 -14.45 22.29 -0.85
C LYS A 79 -15.56 21.54 -1.57
N LYS A 80 -15.78 21.84 -2.86
CA LYS A 80 -16.86 21.20 -3.63
C LYS A 80 -16.52 19.73 -3.87
N ASP A 81 -15.28 19.45 -4.25
CA ASP A 81 -14.85 18.10 -4.63
C ASP A 81 -14.66 17.19 -3.40
N LEU A 82 -14.34 17.76 -2.23
CA LEU A 82 -14.24 17.01 -0.97
C LEU A 82 -15.55 16.91 -0.17
N SER A 83 -16.63 17.58 -0.59
CA SER A 83 -17.92 17.53 0.11
C SER A 83 -18.52 16.11 0.15
N LEU A 84 -18.27 15.33 -0.91
CA LEU A 84 -18.74 13.95 -1.06
C LEU A 84 -17.71 12.91 -0.60
N ALA A 85 -16.53 13.33 -0.13
CA ALA A 85 -15.46 12.42 0.20
C ALA A 85 -15.85 11.42 1.31
N ARG A 86 -15.48 10.16 1.10
CA ARG A 86 -15.63 9.07 2.07
C ARG A 86 -14.59 9.24 3.15
N ARG A 87 -15.03 9.51 4.38
CA ARG A 87 -14.15 9.66 5.55
C ARG A 87 -14.04 8.30 6.22
N VAL A 88 -12.86 7.71 6.16
CA VAL A 88 -12.60 6.39 6.73
C VAL A 88 -11.63 6.56 7.90
N VAL A 89 -12.15 6.30 9.09
CA VAL A 89 -11.36 6.33 10.33
C VAL A 89 -10.78 4.95 10.58
N VAL A 90 -9.48 4.90 10.77
CA VAL A 90 -8.72 3.65 10.96
C VAL A 90 -7.80 3.78 12.17
N SER A 91 -7.42 2.63 12.74
CA SER A 91 -6.52 2.61 13.89
C SER A 91 -5.14 3.15 13.54
N ARG A 92 -4.44 3.59 14.60
CA ARG A 92 -3.09 4.09 14.45
C ARG A 92 -2.12 3.03 13.93
N GLU A 93 -2.29 1.78 14.35
CA GLU A 93 -1.45 0.68 13.89
C GLU A 93 -1.59 0.45 12.36
N ALA A 94 -2.83 0.48 11.86
CA ALA A 94 -3.08 0.33 10.43
C ALA A 94 -2.50 1.51 9.61
N LEU A 95 -2.54 2.72 10.17
CA LEU A 95 -1.91 3.90 9.56
C LEU A 95 -0.38 3.85 9.60
N ASP A 96 0.22 3.43 10.71
CA ASP A 96 1.67 3.27 10.85
C ASP A 96 2.18 2.23 9.82
N CYS A 97 1.43 1.13 9.60
CA CYS A 97 1.66 0.18 8.51
C CYS A 97 1.58 0.85 7.13
N ALA A 98 0.50 1.61 6.88
CA ALA A 98 0.24 2.28 5.62
C ALA A 98 1.32 3.32 5.26
N GLN A 99 1.91 3.99 6.26
CA GLN A 99 2.90 5.05 6.06
C GLN A 99 4.11 4.60 5.25
N GLY A 100 4.56 3.35 5.45
CA GLY A 100 5.69 2.79 4.72
C GLY A 100 5.47 2.70 3.21
N TYR A 101 4.21 2.75 2.75
CA TYR A 101 3.84 2.67 1.34
C TYR A 101 3.54 4.04 0.73
N LEU A 102 3.39 5.09 1.55
CA LEU A 102 3.04 6.41 1.04
C LEU A 102 4.20 7.01 0.22
N PRO A 103 3.89 7.68 -0.91
CA PRO A 103 4.92 8.27 -1.75
C PRO A 103 5.60 9.45 -1.04
N GLY A 104 6.94 9.49 -1.08
CA GLY A 104 7.74 10.44 -0.29
C GLY A 104 7.90 11.87 -0.86
N SER A 105 7.44 12.16 -2.08
CA SER A 105 7.55 13.51 -2.66
C SER A 105 6.55 13.75 -3.79
N ALA A 106 6.23 15.02 -4.04
CA ALA A 106 5.39 15.45 -5.14
C ALA A 106 6.01 15.03 -6.49
N ARG A 107 5.26 14.25 -7.26
CA ARG A 107 5.54 13.93 -8.66
C ARG A 107 4.23 14.07 -9.43
N SER A 108 4.30 14.70 -10.59
CA SER A 108 3.13 14.89 -11.46
C SER A 108 3.30 14.05 -12.71
N GLY A 109 2.49 12.99 -12.84
CA GLY A 109 2.31 12.25 -14.08
C GLY A 109 1.16 12.85 -14.89
N LYS A 110 1.38 13.09 -16.19
CA LYS A 110 0.33 13.57 -17.10
C LYS A 110 -0.78 12.53 -17.28
N ASP A 111 -0.42 11.25 -17.24
CA ASP A 111 -1.31 10.10 -17.41
C ASP A 111 -1.64 9.42 -16.07
N ALA A 112 -1.73 10.21 -15.01
CA ALA A 112 -2.01 9.70 -13.69
C ALA A 112 -3.49 9.30 -13.54
N LEU A 113 -3.73 8.16 -12.89
CA LEU A 113 -5.06 7.64 -12.59
C LEU A 113 -5.42 7.76 -11.11
N LEU A 114 -4.44 8.07 -10.25
CA LEU A 114 -4.64 8.24 -8.81
C LEU A 114 -3.87 9.47 -8.32
N SER A 115 -4.54 10.40 -7.66
CA SER A 115 -3.92 11.43 -6.82
C SER A 115 -3.87 10.94 -5.38
N VAL A 116 -2.71 11.14 -4.75
CA VAL A 116 -2.47 10.89 -3.34
C VAL A 116 -2.06 12.20 -2.70
N ARG A 117 -3.00 12.82 -2.01
CA ARG A 117 -2.76 14.07 -1.29
C ARG A 117 -2.50 13.78 0.18
N ILE A 118 -1.32 14.15 0.66
CA ILE A 118 -0.90 13.96 2.03
C ILE A 118 -0.92 15.32 2.70
N TRP A 119 -1.86 15.49 3.62
CA TRP A 119 -1.99 16.71 4.40
C TRP A 119 -1.43 16.52 5.79
N ARG A 120 -0.64 17.50 6.22
CA ARG A 120 -0.20 17.74 7.58
C ARG A 120 -0.67 19.14 7.93
N GLU A 121 -0.98 19.40 9.19
CA GLU A 121 -1.60 20.65 9.66
C GLU A 121 -1.04 21.96 9.06
N LYS A 122 0.26 21.99 8.72
CA LYS A 122 0.96 23.16 8.15
C LYS A 122 1.29 23.06 6.65
N SER A 123 1.10 21.90 6.02
CA SER A 123 1.54 21.65 4.64
C SER A 123 0.78 20.49 4.02
N SER A 124 0.43 20.61 2.74
CA SER A 124 0.04 19.47 1.91
C SER A 124 0.99 19.31 0.72
N TYR A 125 1.10 18.07 0.25
CA TYR A 125 1.63 17.80 -1.07
C TYR A 125 0.77 16.74 -1.76
N ASP A 126 0.80 16.75 -3.09
CA ASP A 126 0.02 15.87 -3.94
C ASP A 126 0.98 15.07 -4.82
N VAL A 127 0.73 13.78 -4.93
CA VAL A 127 1.47 12.87 -5.81
C VAL A 127 0.48 12.24 -6.77
N ARG A 128 0.74 12.42 -8.06
CA ARG A 128 -0.07 11.83 -9.13
C ARG A 128 0.61 10.57 -9.64
N LEU A 129 -0.07 9.44 -9.48
CA LEU A 129 0.43 8.11 -9.81
C LEU A 129 -0.25 7.57 -11.07
N GLU A 130 0.57 7.05 -11.97
CA GLU A 130 0.13 6.23 -13.10
C GLU A 130 -0.59 4.97 -12.61
N GLY A 131 -1.45 4.38 -13.44
CA GLY A 131 -2.32 3.26 -13.07
C GLY A 131 -1.60 2.11 -12.36
N GLY A 132 -0.50 1.61 -12.91
CA GLY A 132 0.25 0.49 -12.32
C GLY A 132 0.74 0.79 -10.90
N ARG A 133 1.37 1.95 -10.70
CA ARG A 133 1.86 2.39 -9.38
C ARG A 133 0.73 2.71 -8.41
N GLY A 134 -0.37 3.29 -8.92
CA GLY A 134 -1.59 3.52 -8.14
C GLY A 134 -2.18 2.21 -7.62
N LEU A 135 -2.25 1.17 -8.45
CA LEU A 135 -2.73 -0.15 -8.04
C LEU A 135 -1.83 -0.81 -7.00
N GLU A 136 -0.51 -0.74 -7.16
CA GLU A 136 0.43 -1.28 -6.18
C GLU A 136 0.24 -0.61 -4.81
N LEU A 137 0.14 0.71 -4.79
CA LEU A 137 -0.12 1.46 -3.57
C LEU A 137 -1.44 1.05 -2.93
N LEU A 138 -2.55 1.07 -3.68
CA LEU A 138 -3.88 0.77 -3.12
C LEU A 138 -3.96 -0.66 -2.57
N LYS A 139 -3.32 -1.64 -3.23
CA LYS A 139 -3.25 -3.02 -2.71
C LYS A 139 -2.44 -3.11 -1.42
N ALA A 140 -1.31 -2.39 -1.33
CA ALA A 140 -0.51 -2.36 -0.11
C ALA A 140 -1.28 -1.70 1.04
N LEU A 141 -1.96 -0.58 0.79
CA LEU A 141 -2.84 0.06 1.77
C LEU A 141 -3.97 -0.87 2.20
N GLN A 142 -4.61 -1.57 1.25
CA GLN A 142 -5.66 -2.54 1.54
C GLN A 142 -5.15 -3.66 2.45
N LEU A 143 -3.92 -4.15 2.23
CA LEU A 143 -3.31 -5.17 3.08
C LEU A 143 -3.16 -4.70 4.54
N CYS A 144 -2.72 -3.47 4.76
CA CYS A 144 -2.62 -2.88 6.10
C CYS A 144 -3.99 -2.69 6.76
N LEU A 145 -4.98 -2.24 5.99
CA LEU A 145 -6.27 -1.77 6.54
C LEU A 145 -7.32 -2.87 6.66
N ARG A 146 -7.17 -3.98 5.92
CA ARG A 146 -8.17 -5.07 5.86
C ARG A 146 -8.51 -5.70 7.21
N LYS A 147 -7.54 -5.79 8.12
CA LYS A 147 -7.76 -6.38 9.46
C LYS A 147 -8.48 -5.43 10.42
N ASP A 148 -8.39 -4.13 10.16
CA ASP A 148 -8.79 -3.08 11.09
C ASP A 148 -10.13 -2.46 10.71
N SER A 149 -10.36 -2.25 9.42
CA SER A 149 -11.57 -1.62 8.90
C SER A 149 -12.05 -2.29 7.61
N PRO A 150 -13.18 -3.04 7.65
CA PRO A 150 -13.78 -3.60 6.45
C PRO A 150 -14.29 -2.50 5.49
N GLU A 151 -14.69 -1.35 6.04
CA GLU A 151 -15.06 -0.17 5.27
C GLU A 151 -13.86 0.36 4.47
N ALA A 152 -12.70 0.54 5.12
CA ALA A 152 -11.47 0.94 4.43
C ALA A 152 -11.10 -0.01 3.30
N ALA A 153 -11.18 -1.32 3.56
CA ALA A 153 -10.88 -2.32 2.55
C ALA A 153 -11.84 -2.27 1.35
N SER A 154 -13.13 -2.00 1.61
CA SER A 154 -14.16 -1.86 0.57
C SER A 154 -13.92 -0.62 -0.29
N GLU A 155 -13.68 0.54 0.32
CA GLU A 155 -13.40 1.79 -0.40
C GLU A 155 -12.14 1.67 -1.26
N LEU A 156 -11.07 1.06 -0.72
CA LEU A 156 -9.86 0.80 -1.51
C LEU A 156 -10.09 -0.20 -2.63
N ASN A 157 -10.94 -1.21 -2.43
CA ASN A 157 -11.28 -2.17 -3.48
C ASN A 157 -12.05 -1.51 -4.64
N ALA A 158 -12.91 -0.53 -4.34
CA ALA A 158 -13.59 0.25 -5.35
C ALA A 158 -12.58 1.03 -6.21
N LEU A 159 -11.63 1.74 -5.58
CA LEU A 159 -10.58 2.46 -6.30
C LEU A 159 -9.69 1.51 -7.14
N ILE A 160 -9.30 0.36 -6.61
CA ILE A 160 -8.55 -0.68 -7.33
C ILE A 160 -9.31 -1.12 -8.59
N THR A 161 -10.63 -1.29 -8.48
CA THR A 161 -11.48 -1.72 -9.59
C THR A 161 -11.52 -0.67 -10.69
N PHE A 162 -11.74 0.60 -10.35
CA PHE A 162 -11.74 1.69 -11.34
C PHE A 162 -10.42 1.80 -12.09
N ILE A 163 -9.29 1.78 -11.37
CA ILE A 163 -7.97 1.88 -12.00
C ILE A 163 -7.69 0.67 -12.92
N ARG A 164 -8.06 -0.55 -12.51
CA ARG A 164 -7.90 -1.74 -13.36
C ARG A 164 -8.68 -1.62 -14.66
N MET A 165 -9.96 -1.26 -14.58
CA MET A 165 -10.80 -1.09 -15.76
C MET A 165 -10.23 -0.04 -16.72
N GLU A 166 -9.72 1.06 -16.17
CA GLU A 166 -9.13 2.14 -16.98
C GLU A 166 -7.82 1.72 -17.64
N MET A 167 -6.97 0.97 -16.94
CA MET A 167 -5.75 0.39 -17.52
C MET A 167 -6.06 -0.62 -18.63
N GLU A 168 -7.12 -1.41 -18.48
CA GLU A 168 -7.58 -2.36 -19.51
C GLU A 168 -8.12 -1.63 -20.74
N ARG A 169 -8.82 -0.51 -20.54
CA ARG A 169 -9.36 0.35 -21.62
C ARG A 169 -8.27 1.05 -22.45
N GLN A 170 -7.12 1.33 -21.84
CA GLN A 170 -5.98 2.00 -22.49
C GLN A 170 -5.02 1.04 -23.21
N ARG A 171 -5.21 -0.28 -23.06
CA ARG A 171 -4.42 -1.32 -23.74
C ARG A 171 -4.99 -1.66 -25.11
#